data_AF-A0A3D2C4C7-F1
#
_entry.id   AF-A0A3D2C4C7-F1
#
_cell.length_a   1.000
_cell.length_b   1.000
_cell.length_c   1.000
_cell.angle_alpha   90.00
_cell.angle_beta   90.00
_cell.angle_gamma   90.00
#
_symmetry.space_group_name_H-M   'P 1'
#
loop_
_entity.id
_entity.type
_entity.pdbx_description
1 polymer ?
#
loop_
_entity_poly.entity_id
_entity_poly.type
_entity_poly.pdbx_seq_one_letter_code
_entity_poly.pdbx_strand_id
1 'polypeptide(L)'
;MKRALPWFQLKHQKGRPSALVPVPARWVWFLLGSVGATGCKSYKTELVWPDTGASATTAMAGEVDNDLDGHPAETDCDDNDPSMHPGADEVCDGKDNDCDGQIDEDFPTKNKACSVGVGECLRTGTNQCKSNGSGVQCSVSVGTPSAETCDGKDNDCDGLTDENWPTKGNACTSGKGLCRRAGTLICASNGAG
;
A
#
# COMPACT_ATOMS: atom_id res chain seq x y z
N MET A 1 -39.39 -40.41 -42.67
CA MET A 1 -39.02 -40.41 -41.24
C MET A 1 -37.71 -41.14 -41.03
N LYS A 2 -36.58 -40.43 -41.04
CA LYS A 2 -35.28 -40.88 -40.48
C LYS A 2 -34.50 -39.62 -40.10
N ARG A 3 -34.49 -39.24 -38.82
CA ARG A 3 -33.64 -38.13 -38.32
C ARG A 3 -32.26 -38.72 -38.01
N ALA A 4 -31.23 -38.26 -38.71
CA ALA A 4 -29.85 -38.69 -38.51
C ALA A 4 -29.25 -38.04 -37.25
N LEU A 5 -28.42 -38.79 -36.53
CA LEU A 5 -27.74 -38.38 -35.28
C LEU A 5 -26.55 -37.44 -35.58
N PRO A 6 -26.23 -36.46 -34.70
CA PRO A 6 -25.11 -35.54 -34.89
C PRO A 6 -23.76 -36.24 -34.67
N TRP A 7 -22.73 -35.80 -35.41
CA TRP A 7 -21.34 -36.25 -35.26
C TRP A 7 -20.48 -35.13 -34.64
N PHE A 8 -19.57 -35.51 -33.74
CA PHE A 8 -18.68 -34.61 -33.00
C PHE A 8 -17.31 -34.53 -33.70
N GLN A 9 -16.76 -33.33 -33.92
CA GLN A 9 -15.41 -33.13 -34.44
C GLN A 9 -14.58 -32.33 -33.44
N LEU A 10 -13.63 -32.98 -32.79
CA LEU A 10 -12.69 -32.35 -31.88
C LEU A 10 -11.44 -31.94 -32.68
N LYS A 11 -11.23 -30.63 -32.93
CA LYS A 11 -9.99 -30.14 -33.54
C LYS A 11 -8.97 -29.82 -32.45
N HIS A 12 -7.94 -30.66 -32.33
CA HIS A 12 -6.72 -30.32 -31.59
C HIS A 12 -5.82 -29.42 -32.44
N GLN A 13 -5.35 -28.31 -31.86
CA GLN A 13 -4.38 -27.42 -32.49
C GLN A 13 -3.05 -28.15 -32.72
N LYS A 14 -2.70 -28.24 -34.01
CA LYS A 14 -1.39 -28.49 -34.63
C LYS A 14 -0.73 -29.86 -34.38
N GLY A 15 -0.84 -30.72 -35.40
CA GLY A 15 0.30 -31.57 -35.80
C GLY A 15 0.20 -33.09 -35.65
N ARG A 16 -0.99 -33.71 -35.61
CA ARG A 16 -1.12 -35.18 -35.71
C ARG A 16 -2.31 -35.61 -36.57
N PRO A 17 -2.19 -36.70 -37.37
CA PRO A 17 -3.23 -37.12 -38.31
C PRO A 17 -4.49 -37.60 -37.59
N SER A 18 -5.64 -37.20 -38.13
CA SER A 18 -6.98 -37.52 -37.65
C SER A 18 -7.23 -39.03 -37.71
N ALA A 19 -7.55 -39.65 -36.57
CA ALA A 19 -8.15 -40.97 -36.52
C ALA A 19 -9.65 -40.82 -36.22
N LEU A 20 -10.50 -41.31 -37.13
CA LEU A 20 -11.93 -41.45 -36.93
C LEU A 20 -12.20 -42.73 -36.14
N VAL A 21 -12.75 -42.60 -34.93
CA VAL A 21 -13.32 -43.74 -34.19
C VAL A 21 -14.82 -43.50 -33.97
N PRO A 22 -15.70 -44.46 -34.33
CA PRO A 22 -17.13 -44.32 -34.13
C PRO A 22 -17.49 -44.65 -32.68
N VAL A 23 -18.21 -43.74 -32.00
CA VAL A 23 -18.80 -44.00 -30.68
C VAL A 23 -20.29 -44.34 -30.87
N PRO A 24 -20.76 -45.54 -30.47
CA PRO A 24 -22.17 -45.89 -30.58
C PRO A 24 -23.02 -45.14 -29.54
N ALA A 25 -24.20 -44.71 -29.99
CA ALA A 25 -25.18 -43.94 -29.24
C ALA A 25 -25.75 -44.75 -28.06
N ARG A 26 -25.13 -44.65 -26.87
CA ARG A 26 -25.76 -45.12 -25.62
C ARG A 26 -25.09 -44.65 -24.32
N TRP A 27 -24.54 -43.44 -24.27
CA TRP A 27 -24.05 -42.83 -23.02
C TRP A 27 -24.34 -41.32 -23.02
N VAL A 28 -25.63 -40.98 -23.10
CA VAL A 28 -26.14 -39.68 -22.61
C VAL A 28 -26.54 -39.94 -21.17
N TRP A 29 -26.13 -39.08 -20.23
CA TRP A 29 -26.14 -39.26 -18.77
C TRP A 29 -24.87 -39.91 -18.20
N PHE A 30 -23.75 -39.18 -18.17
CA PHE A 30 -22.78 -39.16 -17.06
C PHE A 30 -21.57 -38.31 -17.48
N LEU A 31 -21.69 -36.97 -17.40
CA LEU A 31 -20.56 -36.05 -17.22
C LEU A 31 -21.00 -34.85 -16.36
N LEU A 32 -21.65 -35.13 -15.23
CA LEU A 32 -21.44 -34.34 -14.01
C LEU A 32 -20.30 -35.05 -13.26
N GLY A 33 -19.09 -34.96 -13.83
CA GLY A 33 -17.86 -35.46 -13.24
C GLY A 33 -17.07 -34.28 -12.73
N SER A 34 -16.98 -34.14 -11.42
CA SER A 34 -16.19 -33.16 -10.70
C SER A 34 -14.75 -33.11 -11.21
N VAL A 35 -14.30 -31.93 -11.65
CA VAL A 35 -12.89 -31.58 -11.63
C VAL A 35 -12.67 -30.67 -10.43
N GLY A 36 -12.07 -31.25 -9.39
CA GLY A 36 -11.50 -30.50 -8.28
C GLY A 36 -10.31 -29.65 -8.75
N ALA A 37 -10.26 -28.46 -8.17
CA ALA A 37 -9.22 -27.43 -8.17
C ALA A 37 -7.89 -27.71 -8.91
N THR A 38 -7.50 -26.77 -9.77
CA THR A 38 -6.33 -25.86 -9.64
C THR A 38 -5.87 -25.49 -11.05
N GLY A 39 -6.09 -24.24 -11.44
CA GLY A 39 -5.63 -23.68 -12.72
C GLY A 39 -6.75 -23.50 -13.74
N CYS A 40 -7.35 -22.32 -13.76
CA CYS A 40 -8.29 -21.91 -14.80
C CYS A 40 -7.55 -21.77 -16.14
N LYS A 41 -7.55 -22.81 -16.97
CA LYS A 41 -7.17 -22.70 -18.38
C LYS A 41 -8.43 -22.57 -19.21
N SER A 42 -8.70 -21.35 -19.65
CA SER A 42 -9.76 -21.05 -20.63
C SER A 42 -9.56 -21.86 -21.89
N TYR A 43 -10.47 -22.82 -22.15
CA TYR A 43 -10.54 -23.52 -23.42
C TYR A 43 -11.68 -22.92 -24.25
N LYS A 44 -11.35 -22.51 -25.48
CA LYS A 44 -12.34 -22.00 -26.44
C LYS A 44 -13.08 -23.19 -27.06
N THR A 45 -14.29 -23.50 -26.58
CA THR A 45 -15.20 -24.43 -27.26
C THR A 45 -16.06 -23.66 -28.27
N GLU A 46 -15.83 -23.87 -29.56
CA GLU A 46 -16.71 -23.35 -30.61
C GLU A 46 -17.87 -24.35 -30.85
N LEU A 47 -19.10 -23.94 -30.56
CA LEU A 47 -20.32 -24.67 -30.92
C LEU A 47 -20.87 -24.04 -32.22
N VAL A 48 -20.86 -24.81 -33.32
CA VAL A 48 -21.37 -24.39 -34.63
C VAL A 48 -22.68 -25.12 -34.92
N TRP A 49 -23.76 -24.36 -35.17
CA TRP A 49 -25.06 -24.92 -35.53
C TRP A 49 -25.11 -25.19 -37.04
N PRO A 50 -25.41 -26.44 -37.48
CA PRO A 50 -25.29 -26.85 -38.89
C PRO A 50 -26.39 -26.32 -39.81
N ASP A 51 -27.47 -25.80 -39.27
CA ASP A 51 -28.72 -25.49 -39.97
C ASP A 51 -28.93 -24.00 -40.27
N THR A 52 -28.20 -23.12 -39.59
CA THR A 52 -28.28 -21.66 -39.81
C THR A 52 -26.95 -21.02 -40.19
N GLY A 53 -25.83 -21.75 -40.07
CA GLY A 53 -24.49 -21.16 -40.14
C GLY A 53 -24.23 -20.14 -39.03
N ALA A 54 -25.15 -20.01 -38.06
CA ALA A 54 -24.98 -19.14 -36.92
C ALA A 54 -23.92 -19.75 -36.01
N SER A 55 -22.72 -19.17 -36.06
CA SER A 55 -21.78 -19.29 -34.96
C SER A 55 -22.36 -18.46 -33.83
N ALA A 56 -22.98 -19.12 -32.86
CA ALA A 56 -23.04 -18.54 -31.53
C ALA A 56 -21.62 -18.65 -30.99
N THR A 57 -20.79 -17.64 -31.30
CA THR A 57 -19.82 -17.24 -30.29
C THR A 57 -20.68 -16.88 -29.09
N THR A 58 -20.80 -17.77 -28.11
CA THR A 58 -20.96 -17.28 -26.74
C THR A 58 -19.66 -16.53 -26.47
N ALA A 59 -19.57 -15.30 -26.99
CA ALA A 59 -18.73 -14.26 -26.46
C ALA A 59 -19.36 -13.95 -25.12
N MET A 60 -19.01 -14.78 -24.14
CA MET A 60 -18.93 -14.38 -22.75
C MET A 60 -17.64 -15.06 -22.26
N ALA A 61 -16.52 -14.74 -22.90
CA ALA A 61 -15.43 -14.26 -22.05
C ALA A 61 -16.02 -12.99 -21.45
N GLY A 62 -16.85 -13.14 -20.40
CA GLY A 62 -17.02 -12.07 -19.46
C GLY A 62 -15.59 -11.76 -19.07
N GLU A 63 -15.23 -10.50 -19.24
CA GLU A 63 -14.21 -9.85 -18.45
C GLU A 63 -14.04 -10.63 -17.14
N VAL A 64 -12.90 -11.32 -17.04
CA VAL A 64 -12.58 -12.06 -15.82
C VAL A 64 -12.45 -10.99 -14.77
N ASP A 65 -13.34 -11.02 -13.81
CA ASP A 65 -13.46 -10.10 -12.68
C ASP A 65 -13.70 -11.04 -11.50
N ASN A 66 -12.61 -11.39 -10.82
CA ASN A 66 -12.60 -12.48 -9.86
C ASN A 66 -12.88 -12.00 -8.43
N ASP A 67 -12.70 -10.72 -8.13
CA ASP A 67 -13.10 -10.09 -6.87
C ASP A 67 -14.44 -9.31 -6.93
N LEU A 68 -15.01 -9.16 -8.12
CA LEU A 68 -16.32 -8.57 -8.39
C LEU A 68 -16.41 -7.08 -8.06
N ASP A 69 -15.32 -6.34 -8.24
CA ASP A 69 -15.30 -4.89 -8.06
C ASP A 69 -15.78 -4.10 -9.29
N GLY A 70 -16.00 -4.80 -10.42
CA GLY A 70 -16.49 -4.23 -11.66
C GLY A 70 -15.38 -3.80 -12.63
N HIS A 71 -14.11 -4.13 -12.33
CA HIS A 71 -12.96 -3.96 -13.20
C HIS A 71 -12.50 -5.32 -13.76
N PRO A 72 -12.18 -5.41 -15.06
CA PRO A 72 -11.65 -6.63 -15.63
C PRO A 72 -10.18 -6.83 -15.26
N ALA A 73 -9.75 -8.08 -15.11
CA ALA A 73 -8.38 -8.54 -14.90
C ALA A 73 -7.31 -7.99 -15.87
N GLU A 74 -7.72 -7.39 -17.00
CA GLU A 74 -6.79 -6.77 -17.96
C GLU A 74 -6.43 -5.32 -17.59
N THR A 75 -7.27 -4.64 -16.83
CA THR A 75 -7.04 -3.28 -16.30
C THR A 75 -6.82 -3.26 -14.79
N ASP A 76 -7.28 -4.30 -14.10
CA ASP A 76 -7.09 -4.51 -12.67
C ASP A 76 -5.67 -5.08 -12.41
N CYS A 77 -4.92 -4.40 -11.54
CA CYS A 77 -3.57 -4.78 -11.17
C CYS A 77 -3.50 -5.95 -10.18
N ASP A 78 -4.59 -6.26 -9.46
CA ASP A 78 -4.80 -7.47 -8.67
C ASP A 78 -6.27 -7.91 -8.65
N ASP A 79 -6.69 -8.69 -9.66
CA ASP A 79 -8.02 -9.32 -9.87
C ASP A 79 -8.48 -10.28 -8.74
N ASN A 80 -7.84 -10.28 -7.58
CA ASN A 80 -8.27 -11.00 -6.38
C ASN A 80 -8.46 -10.07 -5.17
N ASP A 81 -8.27 -8.76 -5.31
CA ASP A 81 -8.36 -7.76 -4.26
C ASP A 81 -9.25 -6.58 -4.72
N PRO A 82 -10.52 -6.51 -4.27
CA PRO A 82 -11.47 -5.51 -4.73
C PRO A 82 -11.17 -4.09 -4.21
N SER A 83 -10.02 -3.89 -3.56
CA SER A 83 -9.48 -2.60 -3.15
C SER A 83 -8.30 -2.14 -4.01
N MET A 84 -7.94 -2.90 -5.05
CA MET A 84 -6.84 -2.61 -5.95
C MET A 84 -7.35 -2.57 -7.39
N HIS A 85 -7.81 -1.42 -7.85
CA HIS A 85 -8.41 -1.30 -9.17
C HIS A 85 -8.28 0.11 -9.73
N PRO A 86 -8.44 0.31 -11.06
CA PRO A 86 -8.42 1.63 -11.68
C PRO A 86 -9.27 2.67 -10.93
N GLY A 87 -8.61 3.67 -10.35
CA GLY A 87 -9.25 4.77 -9.61
C GLY A 87 -9.75 4.44 -8.20
N ALA A 88 -9.24 3.37 -7.58
CA ALA A 88 -9.38 3.16 -6.13
C ALA A 88 -8.69 4.27 -5.31
N ASP A 89 -8.97 4.33 -4.01
CA ASP A 89 -8.24 5.23 -3.11
C ASP A 89 -6.85 4.64 -2.78
N GLU A 90 -5.81 5.46 -2.89
CA GLU A 90 -4.46 5.06 -2.51
C GLU A 90 -4.30 4.81 -1.01
N VAL A 91 -3.62 3.72 -0.67
CA VAL A 91 -3.26 3.35 0.70
C VAL A 91 -1.74 3.32 0.80
N CYS A 92 -1.16 3.95 1.82
CA CYS A 92 0.29 3.90 2.01
C CYS A 92 0.70 2.51 2.51
N ASP A 93 0.76 1.53 1.63
CA ASP A 93 1.15 0.16 1.93
C ASP A 93 2.28 -0.33 1.02
N GLY A 94 2.73 0.51 0.09
CA GLY A 94 3.79 0.22 -0.87
C GLY A 94 3.30 -0.55 -2.10
N LYS A 95 2.00 -0.55 -2.37
CA LYS A 95 1.38 -1.03 -3.60
C LYS A 95 0.79 0.12 -4.41
N ASP A 96 0.33 -0.22 -5.60
CA ASP A 96 -0.40 0.64 -6.54
C ASP A 96 -1.88 0.25 -6.38
N ASN A 97 -2.63 0.98 -5.55
CA ASN A 97 -4.03 0.61 -5.27
C ASN A 97 -4.95 1.10 -6.38
N ASP A 98 -4.64 2.23 -7.00
CA ASP A 98 -5.46 2.83 -8.06
C ASP A 98 -5.08 2.35 -9.48
N CYS A 99 -4.10 1.46 -9.58
CA CYS A 99 -3.57 0.85 -10.80
C CYS A 99 -3.10 1.88 -11.85
N ASP A 100 -2.62 3.07 -11.45
CA ASP A 100 -2.12 4.12 -12.36
C ASP A 100 -0.64 3.92 -12.78
N GLY A 101 0.05 2.95 -12.17
CA GLY A 101 1.45 2.63 -12.40
C GLY A 101 2.43 3.34 -11.47
N GLN A 102 1.95 4.11 -10.51
CA GLN A 102 2.70 4.72 -9.42
C GLN A 102 2.37 3.99 -8.10
N ILE A 103 3.09 4.33 -7.03
CA ILE A 103 2.97 3.61 -5.75
C ILE A 103 2.96 4.66 -4.65
N ASP A 104 1.88 4.70 -3.87
CA ASP A 104 1.66 5.64 -2.76
C ASP A 104 1.87 7.11 -3.19
N GLU A 105 1.53 7.51 -4.42
CA GLU A 105 1.79 8.84 -4.98
C GLU A 105 0.95 9.95 -4.34
N ASP A 106 -0.19 9.60 -3.76
CA ASP A 106 -0.99 10.47 -2.91
C ASP A 106 -0.30 10.84 -1.57
N PHE A 107 0.86 10.24 -1.28
CA PHE A 107 1.67 10.51 -0.10
C PHE A 107 2.99 11.22 -0.46
N PRO A 108 2.96 12.52 -0.88
CA PRO A 108 4.14 13.23 -1.42
C PRO A 108 5.27 13.43 -0.40
N THR A 109 4.96 13.28 0.89
CA THR A 109 5.94 13.37 1.98
C THR A 109 6.60 12.03 2.30
N LYS A 110 6.16 10.90 1.73
CA LYS A 110 6.81 9.59 1.85
C LYS A 110 8.27 9.68 1.41
N ASN A 111 9.16 9.02 2.13
CA ASN A 111 10.61 9.04 1.92
C ASN A 111 11.28 10.43 2.04
N LYS A 112 10.56 11.48 2.48
CA LYS A 112 11.16 12.79 2.77
C LYS A 112 11.64 12.87 4.20
N ALA A 113 12.62 13.72 4.44
CA ALA A 113 13.12 13.99 5.77
C ALA A 113 12.00 14.59 6.65
N CYS A 114 11.95 14.14 7.90
CA CYS A 114 11.07 14.65 8.93
C CYS A 114 11.87 14.98 10.19
N SER A 115 11.33 15.86 11.02
CA SER A 115 11.90 16.20 12.32
C SER A 115 10.79 16.30 13.34
N VAL A 116 10.98 15.66 14.49
CA VAL A 116 9.99 15.62 15.59
C VAL A 116 10.66 16.03 16.90
N GLY A 117 9.90 16.66 17.79
CA GLY A 117 10.39 17.14 19.07
C GLY A 117 10.87 18.59 19.00
N VAL A 118 11.22 19.12 20.18
CA VAL A 118 11.70 20.48 20.41
C VAL A 118 13.00 20.40 21.22
N GLY A 119 13.86 21.41 21.13
CA GLY A 119 15.08 21.46 21.93
C GLY A 119 16.01 20.28 21.70
N GLU A 120 16.58 19.75 22.79
CA GLU A 120 17.45 18.56 22.77
C GLU A 120 16.67 17.26 22.48
N CYS A 121 15.34 17.28 22.55
CA CYS A 121 14.49 16.16 22.13
C CYS A 121 14.26 16.11 20.63
N LEU A 122 14.79 17.07 19.86
CA LEU A 122 14.69 17.04 18.40
C LEU A 122 15.31 15.75 17.85
N ARG A 123 14.57 15.03 17.01
CA ARG A 123 15.03 13.84 16.28
C ARG A 123 14.70 14.02 14.82
N THR A 124 15.66 13.66 13.96
CA THR A 124 15.49 13.68 12.51
C THR A 124 15.38 12.26 11.98
N GLY A 125 14.52 12.06 10.99
CA GLY A 125 14.28 10.76 10.37
C GLY A 125 13.69 10.92 8.99
N THR A 126 13.04 9.88 8.51
CA THR A 126 12.37 9.84 7.21
C THR A 126 10.91 9.45 7.38
N ASN A 127 10.01 10.08 6.65
CA ASN A 127 8.61 9.68 6.63
C ASN A 127 8.44 8.30 5.98
N GLN A 128 7.75 7.42 6.67
CA GLN A 128 7.43 6.05 6.26
C GLN A 128 5.91 5.84 6.38
N CYS A 129 5.38 4.84 5.69
CA CYS A 129 3.98 4.50 5.85
C CYS A 129 3.64 4.10 7.28
N LYS A 130 2.45 4.50 7.74
CA LYS A 130 1.86 3.99 8.96
C LYS A 130 1.47 2.53 8.75
N SER A 131 1.50 1.74 9.82
CA SER A 131 1.10 0.34 9.78
C SER A 131 -0.38 0.13 9.40
N ASN A 132 -1.20 1.18 9.44
CA ASN A 132 -2.61 1.13 9.10
C ASN A 132 -2.91 1.69 7.70
N GLY A 133 -1.91 2.03 6.89
CA GLY A 133 -2.10 2.53 5.53
C GLY A 133 -2.67 3.96 5.40
N SER A 134 -3.23 4.53 6.47
CA SER A 134 -3.91 5.83 6.49
C SER A 134 -2.99 7.06 6.29
N GLY A 135 -1.72 6.86 5.95
CA GLY A 135 -0.78 7.94 5.66
C GLY A 135 0.64 7.66 6.13
N VAL A 136 1.44 8.72 6.21
CA VAL A 136 2.85 8.63 6.62
C VAL A 136 3.07 9.07 8.08
N GLN A 137 4.13 8.54 8.69
CA GLN A 137 4.64 8.91 10.00
C GLN A 137 6.17 8.97 9.97
N CYS A 138 6.77 9.78 10.85
CA CYS A 138 8.21 9.87 10.93
C CYS A 138 8.81 8.56 11.49
N SER A 139 9.93 8.11 10.95
CA SER A 139 10.63 6.89 11.37
C SER A 139 11.22 6.95 12.79
N VAL A 140 11.18 8.14 13.40
CA VAL A 140 11.72 8.39 14.75
C VAL A 140 10.62 9.01 15.61
N SER A 141 10.68 8.68 16.90
CA SER A 141 9.85 9.32 17.93
C SER A 141 10.58 10.50 18.55
N VAL A 142 9.84 11.39 19.21
CA VAL A 142 10.41 12.50 19.99
C VAL A 142 11.42 11.98 21.01
N GLY A 143 12.49 12.75 21.24
CA GLY A 143 13.43 12.46 22.30
C GLY A 143 12.76 12.45 23.68
N THR A 144 13.35 11.70 24.61
CA THR A 144 12.86 11.67 25.99
C THR A 144 13.23 12.98 26.68
N PRO A 145 12.26 13.71 27.24
CA PRO A 145 12.55 14.92 28.01
C PRO A 145 13.25 14.55 29.31
N SER A 146 14.18 15.41 29.71
CA SER A 146 14.90 15.35 30.98
C SER A 146 14.63 16.63 31.76
N ALA A 147 14.83 16.62 33.07
CA ALA A 147 14.69 17.87 33.83
C ALA A 147 15.65 18.92 33.29
N GLU A 148 15.18 20.16 33.22
CA GLU A 148 16.02 21.30 32.86
C GLU A 148 17.30 21.32 33.67
N THR A 149 18.39 21.64 32.99
CA THR A 149 19.69 22.00 33.54
C THR A 149 20.00 23.39 33.03
N CYS A 150 20.56 24.28 33.86
CA CYS A 150 20.91 25.62 33.41
C CYS A 150 22.16 25.56 32.52
N ASP A 151 22.00 25.15 31.27
CA ASP A 151 23.08 24.94 30.30
C ASP A 151 22.84 25.67 28.97
N GLY A 152 21.75 26.43 28.88
CA GLY A 152 21.36 27.18 27.69
C GLY A 152 20.68 26.32 26.63
N LYS A 153 20.22 25.13 27.00
CA LYS A 153 19.45 24.23 26.15
C LYS A 153 18.09 23.94 26.76
N ASP A 154 17.21 23.42 25.93
CA ASP A 154 15.88 22.95 26.28
C ASP A 154 15.96 21.44 26.49
N ASN A 155 16.13 21.02 27.75
CA ASN A 155 16.34 19.62 28.13
C ASN A 155 15.03 18.88 28.37
N ASP A 156 13.97 19.59 28.78
CA ASP A 156 12.64 19.07 29.07
C ASP A 156 11.67 19.22 27.90
N CYS A 157 12.11 19.92 26.86
CA CYS A 157 11.52 19.97 25.54
C CYS A 157 10.14 20.62 25.51
N ASP A 158 9.92 21.58 26.42
CA ASP A 158 8.71 22.40 26.50
C ASP A 158 8.77 23.64 25.57
N GLY A 159 9.93 23.89 24.96
CA GLY A 159 10.18 25.01 24.04
C GLY A 159 10.72 26.28 24.69
N LEU A 160 10.98 26.25 26.00
CA LEU A 160 11.69 27.28 26.74
C LEU A 160 13.11 26.80 27.06
N THR A 161 13.94 27.67 27.64
CA THR A 161 15.36 27.36 27.87
C THR A 161 15.78 27.85 29.23
N ASP A 162 16.13 26.92 30.13
CA ASP A 162 16.46 27.15 31.53
C ASP A 162 15.40 28.01 32.26
N GLU A 163 14.11 27.74 32.04
CA GLU A 163 12.97 28.49 32.59
C GLU A 163 12.75 28.26 34.09
N ASN A 164 13.30 27.18 34.63
CA ASN A 164 13.28 26.87 36.05
C ASN A 164 14.21 27.74 36.92
N TRP A 165 14.89 28.74 36.34
CA TRP A 165 15.76 29.69 37.06
C TRP A 165 15.28 31.16 36.96
N PRO A 166 14.45 31.62 37.91
CA PRO A 166 13.84 32.96 37.90
C PRO A 166 14.85 34.12 37.98
N THR A 167 16.08 33.83 38.41
CA THR A 167 17.16 34.80 38.55
C THR A 167 17.97 34.95 37.26
N LYS A 168 17.91 33.98 36.35
CA LYS A 168 18.61 34.04 35.06
C LYS A 168 18.10 35.24 34.26
N GLY A 169 19.03 36.06 33.76
CA GLY A 169 18.69 37.29 33.05
C GLY A 169 18.48 38.52 33.95
N ASN A 170 18.42 38.38 35.28
CA ASN A 170 18.31 39.54 36.17
C ASN A 170 19.64 40.29 36.28
N ALA A 171 19.55 41.60 36.52
CA ALA A 171 20.72 42.43 36.76
C ALA A 171 21.43 42.02 38.06
N CYS A 172 22.76 41.93 38.02
CA CYS A 172 23.60 41.71 39.19
C CYS A 172 24.71 42.75 39.25
N THR A 173 25.32 42.91 40.43
CA THR A 173 26.54 43.70 40.56
C THR A 173 27.60 42.93 41.31
N SER A 174 28.82 42.91 40.79
CA SER A 174 29.98 42.26 41.41
C SER A 174 31.11 43.27 41.63
N GLY A 175 31.94 43.03 42.66
CA GLY A 175 32.98 43.95 43.10
C GLY A 175 32.54 44.94 44.19
N LYS A 176 33.52 45.64 44.79
CA LYS A 176 33.31 46.63 45.87
C LYS A 176 33.88 47.99 45.46
N GLY A 177 33.27 49.08 45.94
CA GLY A 177 33.73 50.44 45.71
C GLY A 177 33.84 50.80 44.22
N LEU A 178 34.96 51.43 43.83
CA LEU A 178 35.24 51.83 42.44
C LEU A 178 35.35 50.64 41.46
N CYS A 179 35.50 49.41 41.96
CA CYS A 179 35.55 48.20 41.15
C CYS A 179 34.18 47.54 40.95
N ARG A 180 33.09 48.13 41.47
CA ARG A 180 31.73 47.60 41.28
C ARG A 180 31.34 47.67 39.80
N ARG A 181 30.97 46.53 39.23
CA ARG A 181 30.48 46.40 37.85
C ARG A 181 29.07 45.82 37.85
N ALA A 182 28.22 46.36 36.99
CA ALA A 182 26.93 45.75 36.68
C ALA A 182 27.10 44.66 35.63
N GLY A 183 26.25 43.65 35.70
CA GLY A 183 26.17 42.55 34.75
C GLY A 183 24.81 41.88 34.82
N THR A 184 24.70 40.70 34.22
CA THR A 184 23.48 39.90 34.18
C THR A 184 23.78 38.52 34.75
N LEU A 185 22.86 37.96 35.53
CA LEU A 185 22.95 36.59 36.02
C LEU A 185 22.83 35.62 34.85
N ILE A 186 23.81 34.74 34.75
CA ILE A 186 23.89 33.63 33.80
C ILE A 186 23.88 32.32 34.59
N CYS A 187 23.67 31.20 33.89
CA CYS A 187 23.84 29.89 34.48
C CYS A 187 25.25 29.71 35.08
N ALA A 188 25.33 29.07 36.24
CA ALA A 188 26.60 28.68 36.80
C ALA A 188 27.21 27.54 35.99
N SER A 189 28.54 27.45 35.98
CA SER A 189 29.28 26.47 35.18
C SER A 189 29.04 25.00 35.55
N ASN A 190 28.30 24.73 36.63
CA ASN A 190 27.90 23.40 37.08
C ASN A 190 26.47 23.01 36.68
N GLY A 191 25.78 23.81 35.84
CA GLY A 191 24.41 23.54 35.42
C GLY A 191 23.33 23.93 36.46
N ALA A 192 23.74 24.53 37.59
CA ALA A 192 22.83 25.20 38.52
C ALA A 192 22.68 26.68 38.13
N GLY A 193 21.64 27.34 38.64
CA GLY A 193 21.50 28.80 38.54
C GLY A 193 21.74 29.54 39.84
#